data_AF-A0A7C4AUU1-F1
#
_entry.id   AF-A0A7C4AUU1-F1
#
_cell.length_a   1.000
_cell.length_b   1.000
_cell.length_c   1.000
_cell.angle_alpha   90.00
_cell.angle_beta   90.00
_cell.angle_gamma   90.00
#
_symmetry.space_group_name_H-M   'P 1'
#
loop_
_entity.id
_entity.type
_entity.pdbx_description
1 polymer ?
#
loop_
_entity_poly.entity_id
_entity_poly.type
_entity_poly.pdbx_seq_one_letter_code
_entity_poly.pdbx_strand_id
1 'polypeptide(L)'
;MWIFWRLVLAHLLTDFTFQTNLVARWKRENVWGGIFHSFLFTLTSFVLNWPYLTNIWINFHQSTIILQGWVCIILISISHFLEDEWRIWTITKLNSPDSFYFFIWDQFIHLVLIFTFSPILMGPIIEWWVFLGILLILLTHFSTIFIYFLEKDVFGKAEVPSGKEKYLPMIERITITIGIFLGGYFLFLIPIVATVRLLIQYHWHNNGVSWLHIGMNYFLGVVLGFFSRLYYLV
;
A
#
# COMPACT_ATOMS: atom_id res chain seq x y z
N MET A 1 9.10 16.31 -6.35
CA MET A 1 9.01 14.87 -6.09
C MET A 1 7.69 14.28 -6.62
N TRP A 2 6.99 14.92 -7.56
CA TRP A 2 5.80 14.33 -8.20
C TRP A 2 6.05 12.96 -8.85
N ILE A 3 7.18 12.76 -9.54
CA ILE A 3 7.56 11.45 -10.11
C ILE A 3 7.72 10.39 -9.01
N PHE A 4 8.41 10.72 -7.90
CA PHE A 4 8.53 9.82 -6.75
C PHE A 4 7.14 9.40 -6.23
N TRP A 5 6.24 10.34 -6.00
CA TRP A 5 4.90 10.03 -5.51
C TRP A 5 4.05 9.24 -6.51
N ARG A 6 4.21 9.49 -7.83
CA ARG A 6 3.58 8.67 -8.88
C ARG A 6 4.10 7.23 -8.88
N LEU A 7 5.39 7.02 -8.63
CA LEU A 7 5.98 5.68 -8.50
C LEU A 7 5.53 4.99 -7.20
N VAL A 8 5.41 5.73 -6.09
CA VAL A 8 4.80 5.21 -4.86
C VAL A 8 3.36 4.78 -5.10
N LEU A 9 2.57 5.59 -5.82
CA LEU A 9 1.21 5.21 -6.21
C LEU A 9 1.20 3.96 -7.11
N ALA A 10 2.12 3.87 -8.08
CA ALA A 10 2.24 2.69 -8.94
C ALA A 10 2.55 1.42 -8.13
N HIS A 11 3.48 1.52 -7.18
CA HIS A 11 3.82 0.45 -6.23
C HIS A 11 2.61 0.01 -5.43
N LEU A 12 1.93 0.96 -4.78
CA LEU A 12 0.76 0.65 -3.95
C LEU A 12 -0.39 0.04 -4.76
N LEU A 13 -0.62 0.53 -5.98
CA LEU A 13 -1.62 -0.04 -6.89
C LEU A 13 -1.28 -1.50 -7.22
N THR A 14 -0.03 -1.78 -7.59
CA THR A 14 0.38 -3.12 -7.98
C THR A 14 0.34 -4.09 -6.80
N ASP A 15 0.98 -3.75 -5.68
CA ASP A 15 1.15 -4.65 -4.54
C ASP A 15 -0.14 -4.93 -3.76
N PHE A 16 -1.07 -3.97 -3.72
CA PHE A 16 -2.26 -4.08 -2.86
C PHE A 16 -3.58 -4.14 -3.63
N THR A 17 -3.67 -3.48 -4.79
CA THR A 17 -4.93 -3.39 -5.55
C THR A 17 -4.96 -4.44 -6.66
N PHE A 18 -3.91 -4.52 -7.48
CA PHE A 18 -3.84 -5.44 -8.63
C PHE A 18 -3.35 -6.85 -8.25
N GLN A 19 -2.64 -6.99 -7.13
CA GLN A 19 -2.27 -8.28 -6.56
C GLN A 19 -3.50 -8.99 -5.94
N THR A 20 -4.34 -9.58 -6.78
CA THR A 20 -5.45 -10.42 -6.34
C THR A 20 -4.94 -11.69 -5.64
N ASN A 21 -5.81 -12.39 -4.89
CA ASN A 21 -5.46 -13.67 -4.26
C ASN A 21 -4.92 -14.70 -5.27
N LEU A 22 -5.39 -14.65 -6.52
CA LEU A 22 -4.89 -15.50 -7.60
C LEU A 22 -3.44 -15.17 -7.95
N VAL A 23 -3.12 -13.89 -8.13
CA VAL A 23 -1.76 -13.41 -8.45
C VAL A 23 -0.82 -13.71 -7.29
N ALA A 24 -1.24 -13.42 -6.05
CA ALA A 24 -0.46 -13.71 -4.84
C ALA A 24 -0.14 -15.20 -4.69
N ARG A 25 -1.10 -16.09 -5.03
CA ARG A 25 -0.86 -17.54 -5.04
C ARG A 25 0.10 -17.93 -6.16
N TRP A 26 -0.14 -17.46 -7.38
CA TRP A 26 0.71 -17.78 -8.54
C TRP A 26 2.16 -17.37 -8.33
N LYS A 27 2.40 -16.16 -7.78
CA LYS A 27 3.71 -15.65 -7.40
C LYS A 27 4.44 -16.58 -6.41
N ARG A 28 3.74 -17.16 -5.43
CA ARG A 28 4.34 -18.11 -4.47
C ARG A 28 4.60 -19.50 -5.06
N GLU A 29 3.85 -19.90 -6.07
CA GLU A 29 3.97 -21.22 -6.71
C GLU A 29 5.02 -21.23 -7.82
N ASN A 30 5.23 -20.10 -8.51
CA ASN A 30 6.11 -20.01 -9.67
C ASN A 30 6.63 -18.59 -9.91
N VAL A 31 7.91 -18.48 -10.29
CA VAL A 31 8.59 -17.23 -10.69
C VAL A 31 7.85 -16.45 -11.78
N TRP A 32 7.12 -17.11 -12.66
CA TRP A 32 6.30 -16.45 -13.68
C TRP A 32 5.22 -15.54 -13.08
N GLY A 33 4.69 -15.88 -11.91
CA GLY A 33 3.76 -15.03 -11.18
C GLY A 33 4.44 -13.75 -10.66
N GLY A 34 5.69 -13.85 -10.19
CA GLY A 34 6.51 -12.70 -9.80
C GLY A 34 6.85 -11.80 -10.99
N ILE A 35 7.19 -12.39 -12.15
CA ILE A 35 7.45 -11.65 -13.39
C ILE A 35 6.17 -10.91 -13.84
N PHE A 36 5.02 -11.57 -13.81
CA PHE A 36 3.74 -10.94 -14.17
C PHE A 36 3.39 -9.78 -13.24
N HIS A 37 3.57 -9.97 -11.92
CA HIS A 37 3.37 -8.92 -10.92
C HIS A 37 4.27 -7.70 -11.17
N SER A 38 5.55 -7.95 -11.41
CA SER A 38 6.53 -6.89 -11.72
C SER A 38 6.23 -6.17 -13.04
N PHE A 39 5.69 -6.90 -14.02
CA PHE A 39 5.19 -6.31 -15.27
C PHE A 39 4.00 -5.37 -15.02
N LEU A 40 3.08 -5.70 -14.10
CA LEU A 40 2.00 -4.78 -13.73
C LEU A 40 2.54 -3.50 -13.09
N PHE A 41 3.58 -3.59 -12.25
CA PHE A 41 4.29 -2.42 -11.72
C PHE A 41 4.92 -1.58 -12.83
N THR A 42 5.62 -2.21 -13.78
CA THR A 42 6.18 -1.53 -14.94
C THR A 42 5.09 -0.80 -15.71
N LEU A 43 4.03 -1.49 -16.12
CA LEU A 43 2.94 -0.90 -16.91
C LEU A 43 2.30 0.29 -16.20
N THR A 44 1.97 0.12 -14.91
CA THR A 44 1.36 1.19 -14.10
C THR A 44 2.31 2.38 -13.96
N SER A 45 3.60 2.14 -13.72
CA SER A 45 4.62 3.18 -13.63
C SER A 45 4.79 3.94 -14.95
N PHE A 46 4.79 3.24 -16.09
CA PHE A 46 4.86 3.84 -17.42
C PHE A 46 3.64 4.72 -17.71
N VAL A 47 2.43 4.24 -17.39
CA VAL A 47 1.19 5.00 -17.59
C VAL A 47 1.18 6.25 -16.71
N LEU A 48 1.47 6.12 -15.41
CA LEU A 48 1.45 7.26 -14.49
C LEU A 48 2.54 8.28 -14.80
N ASN A 49 3.68 7.88 -15.36
CA ASN A 49 4.80 8.77 -15.68
C ASN A 49 4.98 9.04 -17.18
N TRP A 50 3.99 8.73 -18.02
CA TRP A 50 4.07 8.81 -19.48
C TRP A 50 4.71 10.12 -20.01
N PRO A 51 4.32 11.31 -19.52
CA PRO A 51 4.89 12.57 -20.02
C PRO A 51 6.36 12.79 -19.66
N TYR A 52 6.93 12.00 -18.74
CA TYR A 52 8.25 12.19 -18.15
C TYR A 52 9.23 11.05 -18.46
N LEU A 53 8.84 10.06 -19.27
CA LEU A 53 9.63 8.86 -19.53
C LEU A 53 10.96 9.15 -20.25
N THR A 54 10.97 10.13 -21.15
CA THR A 54 12.16 10.51 -21.93
C THR A 54 13.04 11.54 -21.22
N ASN A 55 12.55 12.14 -20.13
CA ASN A 55 13.32 13.09 -19.34
C ASN A 55 14.46 12.39 -18.61
N ILE A 56 15.55 13.11 -18.39
CA ILE A 56 16.67 12.64 -17.56
C ILE A 56 16.22 12.68 -16.10
N TRP A 57 16.19 11.52 -15.44
CA TRP A 57 15.83 11.43 -14.02
C TRP A 57 17.07 11.43 -13.14
N ILE A 58 18.14 10.75 -13.58
CA ILE A 58 19.40 10.65 -12.86
C ILE A 58 20.53 11.09 -13.78
N ASN A 59 21.26 12.09 -13.32
CA ASN A 59 22.50 12.54 -13.91
C ASN A 59 23.55 12.55 -12.80
N PHE A 60 24.38 11.52 -12.78
CA PHE A 60 25.50 11.46 -11.86
C PHE A 60 26.55 12.48 -12.33
N HIS A 61 26.51 13.66 -11.73
CA HIS A 61 27.47 14.73 -11.98
C HIS A 61 28.89 14.15 -11.85
N GLN A 62 29.66 14.12 -12.95
CA GLN A 62 31.00 13.51 -13.13
C GLN A 62 31.07 12.09 -13.74
N SER A 63 29.95 11.43 -14.02
CA SER A 63 29.96 10.15 -14.76
C SER A 63 29.21 10.26 -16.09
N THR A 64 29.61 9.46 -17.06
CA THR A 64 28.97 9.35 -18.40
C THR A 64 27.57 8.71 -18.35
N ILE A 65 27.09 8.33 -17.17
CA ILE A 65 25.84 7.58 -17.00
C ILE A 65 24.69 8.58 -16.82
N ILE A 66 23.90 8.72 -17.88
CA ILE A 66 22.66 9.49 -17.91
C ILE A 66 21.51 8.49 -18.03
N LEU A 67 20.62 8.48 -17.04
CA LEU A 67 19.46 7.58 -17.04
C LEU A 67 18.18 8.36 -17.30
N GLN A 68 17.51 7.98 -18.38
CA GLN A 68 16.17 8.45 -18.70
C GLN A 68 15.13 7.75 -17.81
N GLY A 69 13.95 8.35 -17.69
CA GLY A 69 12.89 7.85 -16.83
C GLY A 69 12.45 6.42 -17.13
N TRP A 70 12.30 6.05 -18.40
CA TRP A 70 11.95 4.67 -18.77
C TRP A 70 13.01 3.65 -18.33
N VAL A 71 14.31 4.00 -18.40
CA VAL A 71 15.39 3.14 -17.91
C VAL A 71 15.30 2.99 -16.39
N CYS A 72 15.06 4.10 -15.68
CA CYS A 72 14.89 4.07 -14.23
C CYS A 72 13.71 3.19 -13.82
N ILE A 73 12.56 3.26 -14.51
CA ILE A 73 11.42 2.38 -14.23
C ILE A 73 11.76 0.90 -14.46
N ILE A 74 12.49 0.57 -15.53
CA ILE A 74 12.93 -0.82 -15.77
C ILE A 74 13.85 -1.29 -14.64
N LEU A 75 14.82 -0.48 -14.21
CA LEU A 75 15.71 -0.80 -13.09
C LEU A 75 14.95 -0.99 -11.78
N ILE A 76 13.98 -0.11 -11.48
CA ILE A 76 13.10 -0.26 -10.31
C ILE A 76 12.31 -1.55 -10.44
N SER A 77 11.73 -1.86 -11.60
CA SER A 77 10.92 -3.08 -11.77
C SER A 77 11.75 -4.36 -11.65
N ILE A 78 12.99 -4.37 -12.13
CA ILE A 78 13.90 -5.52 -11.93
C ILE A 78 14.21 -5.65 -10.43
N SER A 79 14.50 -4.54 -9.75
CA SER A 79 14.80 -4.56 -8.32
C SER A 79 13.58 -4.99 -7.48
N HIS A 80 12.37 -4.53 -7.84
CA HIS A 80 11.09 -4.93 -7.27
C HIS A 80 10.88 -6.45 -7.39
N PHE A 81 11.05 -6.99 -8.60
CA PHE A 81 10.99 -8.44 -8.84
C PHE A 81 11.99 -9.22 -7.95
N LEU A 82 13.23 -8.76 -7.89
CA LEU A 82 14.28 -9.43 -7.14
C LEU A 82 14.02 -9.42 -5.64
N GLU A 83 13.53 -8.31 -5.08
CA GLU A 83 13.15 -8.21 -3.66
C GLU A 83 11.98 -9.16 -3.34
N ASP A 84 10.96 -9.16 -4.19
CA ASP A 84 9.79 -10.03 -4.06
C ASP A 84 10.16 -11.52 -4.08
N GLU A 85 10.99 -11.92 -5.04
CA GLU A 85 11.48 -13.29 -5.15
C GLU A 85 12.44 -13.64 -4.01
N TRP A 86 13.28 -12.71 -3.59
CA TRP A 86 14.16 -12.91 -2.43
C TRP A 86 13.35 -13.15 -1.16
N ARG A 87 12.27 -12.40 -0.93
CA ARG A 87 11.35 -12.61 0.19
C ARG A 87 10.73 -14.01 0.13
N ILE A 88 10.18 -14.41 -1.02
CA ILE A 88 9.58 -15.74 -1.18
C ILE A 88 10.60 -16.86 -0.98
N TRP A 89 11.77 -16.72 -1.58
CA TRP A 89 12.87 -17.67 -1.42
C TRP A 89 13.29 -17.80 0.03
N THR A 90 13.40 -16.68 0.76
CA THR A 90 13.79 -16.66 2.17
C THR A 90 12.73 -17.34 3.06
N ILE A 91 11.45 -17.15 2.78
CA ILE A 91 10.35 -17.84 3.49
C ILE A 91 10.37 -19.34 3.17
N THR A 92 10.50 -19.72 1.90
CA THR A 92 10.31 -21.10 1.44
C THR A 92 11.55 -22.00 1.57
N LYS A 93 12.75 -21.43 1.44
CA LYS A 93 14.03 -22.17 1.48
C LYS A 93 14.79 -22.01 2.78
N LEU A 94 14.73 -20.82 3.39
CA LEU A 94 15.42 -20.56 4.67
C LEU A 94 14.48 -20.69 5.88
N ASN A 95 13.21 -21.06 5.68
CA ASN A 95 12.19 -21.14 6.73
C ASN A 95 12.09 -19.87 7.58
N SER A 96 12.33 -18.71 6.96
CA SER A 96 12.21 -17.44 7.66
C SER A 96 10.73 -17.13 7.95
N PRO A 97 10.43 -16.49 9.09
CA PRO A 97 9.05 -16.20 9.47
C PRO A 97 8.45 -15.15 8.55
N ASP A 98 7.30 -15.47 7.94
CA ASP A 98 6.46 -14.53 7.20
C ASP A 98 5.68 -13.63 8.18
N SER A 99 6.41 -12.76 8.87
CA SER A 99 5.98 -11.93 10.00
C SER A 99 5.60 -10.52 9.58
N PHE A 100 4.94 -9.79 10.48
CA PHE A 100 4.64 -8.37 10.34
C PHE A 100 5.90 -7.53 10.12
N TYR A 101 6.99 -7.81 10.87
CA TYR A 101 8.26 -7.11 10.67
C TYR A 101 8.83 -7.33 9.27
N PHE A 102 8.74 -8.56 8.75
CA PHE A 102 9.23 -8.85 7.41
C PHE A 102 8.37 -8.15 6.33
N PHE A 103 7.07 -8.02 6.56
CA PHE A 103 6.18 -7.20 5.72
C PHE A 103 6.56 -5.71 5.74
N ILE A 104 6.84 -5.12 6.91
CA ILE A 104 7.25 -3.71 6.99
C ILE A 104 8.62 -3.49 6.34
N TRP A 105 9.55 -4.41 6.53
CA TRP A 105 10.86 -4.39 5.87
C TRP A 105 10.74 -4.40 4.36
N ASP A 106 9.92 -5.31 3.82
CA ASP A 106 9.63 -5.42 2.39
C ASP A 106 9.11 -4.09 1.83
N GLN A 107 8.11 -3.47 2.48
CA GLN A 107 7.59 -2.18 2.03
C GLN A 107 8.62 -1.05 2.14
N PHE A 108 9.48 -1.08 3.16
CA PHE A 108 10.56 -0.11 3.32
C PHE A 108 11.59 -0.21 2.18
N ILE A 109 12.04 -1.43 1.83
CA ILE A 109 13.01 -1.62 0.74
C ILE A 109 12.45 -1.16 -0.60
N HIS A 110 11.18 -1.47 -0.90
CA HIS A 110 10.52 -0.96 -2.11
C HIS A 110 10.52 0.57 -2.17
N LEU A 111 10.22 1.26 -1.06
CA LEU A 111 10.26 2.72 -1.00
C LEU A 111 11.68 3.28 -1.17
N VAL A 112 12.69 2.63 -0.60
CA VAL A 112 14.11 3.01 -0.78
C VAL A 112 14.54 2.86 -2.24
N LEU A 113 14.16 1.78 -2.90
CA LEU A 113 14.44 1.56 -4.33
C LEU A 113 13.77 2.63 -5.20
N ILE A 114 12.48 2.91 -4.95
CA ILE A 114 11.75 3.97 -5.65
C ILE A 114 12.43 5.33 -5.42
N PHE A 115 12.80 5.64 -4.18
CA PHE A 115 13.48 6.89 -3.85
C PHE A 115 14.81 7.03 -4.60
N THR A 116 15.64 5.99 -4.55
CA THR A 116 16.99 5.95 -5.16
C THR A 116 16.94 6.23 -6.66
N PHE A 117 15.93 5.71 -7.36
CA PHE A 117 15.78 5.87 -8.80
C PHE A 117 14.84 6.99 -9.23
N SER A 118 14.34 7.80 -8.28
CA SER A 118 13.49 8.96 -8.55
C SER A 118 14.31 10.26 -8.61
N PRO A 119 13.92 11.25 -9.43
CA PRO A 119 14.62 12.53 -9.49
C PRO A 119 14.43 13.35 -8.21
N ILE A 120 15.53 13.73 -7.56
CA ILE A 120 15.57 14.45 -6.27
C ILE A 120 15.34 15.96 -6.44
N LEU A 121 15.58 16.52 -7.63
CA LEU A 121 15.70 17.97 -7.88
C LEU A 121 14.40 18.80 -7.76
N MET A 122 13.28 18.19 -7.41
CA MET A 122 11.98 18.86 -7.38
C MET A 122 11.42 18.72 -5.97
N GLY A 123 11.02 19.80 -5.31
CA GLY A 123 10.53 19.80 -3.91
C GLY A 123 9.39 18.80 -3.61
N PRO A 124 9.01 18.57 -2.34
CA PRO A 124 8.18 17.44 -1.90
C PRO A 124 6.70 17.50 -2.32
N ILE A 125 6.34 18.32 -3.31
CA ILE A 125 4.96 18.52 -3.76
C ILE A 125 4.41 17.22 -4.35
N ILE A 126 3.28 16.78 -3.79
CA ILE A 126 2.47 15.67 -4.28
C ILE A 126 1.27 16.24 -5.04
N GLU A 127 0.96 15.69 -6.21
CA GLU A 127 -0.23 16.08 -6.96
C GLU A 127 -1.49 15.60 -6.23
N TRP A 128 -2.54 16.42 -6.21
CA TRP A 128 -3.75 16.13 -5.45
C TRP A 128 -4.38 14.76 -5.80
N TRP A 129 -4.38 14.38 -7.08
CA TRP A 129 -4.94 13.10 -7.52
C TRP A 129 -4.06 11.91 -7.12
N VAL A 130 -2.73 12.10 -7.08
CA VAL A 130 -1.78 11.09 -6.58
C VAL A 130 -1.99 10.89 -5.08
N PHE A 131 -2.10 12.00 -4.35
CA PHE A 131 -2.38 12.00 -2.92
C PHE A 131 -3.68 11.24 -2.60
N LEU A 132 -4.78 11.56 -3.30
CA LEU A 132 -6.06 10.85 -3.12
C LEU A 132 -5.95 9.36 -3.45
N GLY A 133 -5.22 9.00 -4.51
CA GLY A 133 -4.98 7.60 -4.88
C GLY A 133 -4.24 6.84 -3.78
N ILE A 134 -3.13 7.40 -3.28
CA ILE A 134 -2.36 6.82 -2.17
C ILE A 134 -3.22 6.68 -0.93
N LEU A 135 -3.92 7.75 -0.53
CA LEU A 135 -4.79 7.76 0.65
C LEU A 135 -5.87 6.69 0.56
N LEU A 136 -6.51 6.54 -0.61
CA LEU A 136 -7.53 5.53 -0.83
C LEU A 136 -6.97 4.11 -0.66
N ILE A 137 -5.81 3.80 -1.25
CA ILE A 137 -5.18 2.48 -1.13
C ILE A 137 -4.74 2.21 0.31
N LEU A 138 -4.20 3.22 0.99
CA LEU A 138 -3.84 3.15 2.40
C LEU A 138 -5.05 2.80 3.27
N LEU A 139 -6.18 3.50 3.09
CA LEU A 139 -7.43 3.28 3.82
C LEU A 139 -8.07 1.93 3.49
N THR A 140 -7.86 1.41 2.29
CA THR A 140 -8.51 0.18 1.83
C THR A 140 -7.56 -1.00 1.95
N HIS A 141 -6.88 -1.33 0.85
CA HIS A 141 -6.15 -2.57 0.67
C HIS A 141 -4.93 -2.69 1.59
N PHE A 142 -4.12 -1.64 1.71
CA PHE A 142 -2.92 -1.67 2.55
C PHE A 142 -3.27 -1.92 4.02
N SER A 143 -4.19 -1.13 4.60
CA SER A 143 -4.60 -1.28 6.00
C SER A 143 -5.15 -2.68 6.29
N THR A 144 -5.87 -3.29 5.35
CA THR A 144 -6.37 -4.66 5.52
C THR A 144 -5.22 -5.68 5.60
N ILE A 145 -4.22 -5.59 4.72
CA ILE A 145 -3.04 -6.48 4.75
C ILE A 145 -2.17 -6.20 5.98
N PHE A 146 -2.02 -4.94 6.35
CA PHE A 146 -1.29 -4.51 7.55
C PHE A 146 -1.90 -5.13 8.82
N ILE A 147 -3.23 -5.00 9.00
CA ILE A 147 -3.94 -5.58 10.14
C ILE A 147 -3.82 -7.11 10.12
N TYR A 148 -3.96 -7.74 8.94
CA TYR A 148 -3.80 -9.18 8.79
C TYR A 148 -2.45 -9.68 9.32
N PHE A 149 -1.34 -9.06 8.91
CA PHE A 149 -0.01 -9.47 9.39
C PHE A 149 0.18 -9.22 10.88
N LEU A 150 -0.39 -8.13 11.41
CA LEU A 150 -0.35 -7.86 12.84
C LEU A 150 -1.13 -8.91 13.66
N GLU A 151 -2.33 -9.27 13.21
CA GLU A 151 -3.13 -10.34 13.84
C GLU A 151 -2.46 -11.71 13.73
N LYS A 152 -1.84 -12.01 12.59
CA LYS A 152 -1.10 -13.25 12.36
C LYS A 152 0.01 -13.43 13.39
N ASP A 153 0.78 -12.37 13.66
CA ASP A 153 1.88 -12.43 14.64
C ASP A 153 1.37 -12.50 16.09
N VAL A 154 0.28 -11.79 16.42
CA VAL A 154 -0.26 -11.75 17.79
C VAL A 154 -1.02 -13.02 18.16
N PHE A 155 -1.84 -13.57 17.25
CA PHE A 155 -2.74 -14.68 17.54
C PHE A 155 -2.30 -16.01 16.89
N GLY A 156 -1.29 -16.01 16.02
CA GLY A 156 -0.75 -17.20 15.35
C GLY A 156 -1.68 -17.84 14.30
N LYS A 157 -2.91 -17.32 14.15
CA LYS A 157 -3.92 -17.78 13.18
C LYS A 157 -4.69 -16.58 12.65
N ALA A 158 -4.31 -16.11 11.47
CA ALA A 158 -5.09 -15.15 10.71
C ALA A 158 -5.31 -15.70 9.30
N GLU A 159 -6.56 -15.68 8.85
CA GLU A 159 -6.91 -15.91 7.46
C GLU A 159 -6.91 -14.57 6.73
N VAL A 160 -6.53 -14.58 5.44
CA VAL A 160 -6.58 -13.35 4.64
C VAL A 160 -8.05 -12.94 4.50
N PRO A 161 -8.44 -11.72 4.92
CA PRO A 161 -9.84 -11.32 4.90
C PRO A 161 -10.46 -11.42 3.51
N SER A 162 -11.64 -12.03 3.41
CA SER A 162 -12.36 -12.20 2.14
C SER A 162 -13.82 -11.76 2.25
N GLY A 163 -14.44 -11.41 1.12
CA GLY A 163 -15.85 -11.01 1.07
C GLY A 163 -16.20 -9.85 2.02
N LYS A 164 -17.26 -10.02 2.82
CA LYS A 164 -17.79 -8.96 3.70
C LYS A 164 -16.79 -8.53 4.78
N GLU A 165 -16.00 -9.46 5.30
CA GLU A 165 -14.98 -9.20 6.32
C GLU A 165 -13.87 -8.27 5.81
N LYS A 166 -13.61 -8.31 4.50
CA LYS A 166 -12.67 -7.40 3.84
C LYS A 166 -13.28 -6.01 3.63
N TYR A 167 -14.47 -5.93 3.04
CA TYR A 167 -15.02 -4.66 2.55
C TYR A 167 -15.68 -3.80 3.64
N LEU A 168 -16.30 -4.40 4.66
CA LEU A 168 -16.93 -3.63 5.73
C LEU A 168 -15.92 -2.74 6.48
N PRO A 169 -14.76 -3.25 6.96
CA PRO A 169 -13.74 -2.42 7.59
C PRO A 169 -13.17 -1.32 6.67
N MET A 170 -13.06 -1.60 5.36
CA MET A 170 -12.64 -0.59 4.39
C MET A 170 -13.61 0.59 4.34
N ILE A 171 -14.92 0.30 4.25
CA ILE A 171 -15.97 1.33 4.24
C ILE A 171 -15.98 2.12 5.55
N GLU A 172 -15.80 1.43 6.69
CA GLU A 172 -15.71 2.08 8.01
C GLU A 172 -14.55 3.09 8.05
N ARG A 173 -13.34 2.70 7.61
CA ARG A 173 -12.16 3.59 7.58
C ARG A 173 -12.34 4.79 6.65
N ILE A 174 -12.90 4.57 5.46
CA ILE A 174 -13.21 5.66 4.52
C ILE A 174 -14.21 6.63 5.15
N THR A 175 -15.27 6.13 5.78
CA THR A 175 -16.31 6.96 6.41
C THR A 175 -15.75 7.79 7.57
N ILE A 176 -14.92 7.18 8.43
CA ILE A 176 -14.22 7.88 9.52
C ILE A 176 -13.32 8.98 8.95
N THR A 177 -12.53 8.66 7.92
CA THR A 177 -11.60 9.60 7.28
C THR A 177 -12.35 10.79 6.68
N ILE A 178 -13.44 10.55 5.94
CA ILE A 178 -14.30 11.60 5.37
C ILE A 178 -14.84 12.49 6.50
N GLY A 179 -15.31 11.89 7.60
CA GLY A 179 -15.81 12.62 8.75
C GLY A 179 -14.79 13.58 9.35
N ILE A 180 -13.54 13.12 9.51
CA ILE A 180 -12.45 13.94 10.03
C ILE A 180 -12.04 15.01 9.04
N PHE A 181 -11.89 14.65 7.77
CA PHE A 181 -11.50 15.55 6.68
C PHE A 181 -12.45 16.75 6.57
N LEU A 182 -13.77 16.50 6.58
CA LEU A 182 -14.79 17.55 6.50
C LEU A 182 -14.92 18.34 7.83
N GLY A 183 -14.72 17.69 8.97
CA GLY A 183 -14.81 18.33 10.29
C GLY A 183 -16.22 18.75 10.71
N GLY A 184 -16.32 19.56 11.76
CA GLY A 184 -17.61 20.05 12.28
C GLY A 184 -18.55 18.90 12.67
N TYR A 185 -19.80 18.97 12.21
CA TYR A 185 -20.80 17.94 12.46
C TYR A 185 -20.46 16.58 11.82
N PHE A 186 -19.59 16.52 10.80
CA PHE A 186 -19.20 15.26 10.18
C PHE A 186 -18.35 14.38 11.11
N LEU A 187 -17.81 14.92 12.21
CA LEU A 187 -17.15 14.13 13.25
C LEU A 187 -18.10 13.13 13.94
N PHE A 188 -19.42 13.38 13.91
CA PHE A 188 -20.41 12.42 14.39
C PHE A 188 -20.45 11.11 13.58
N LEU A 189 -19.85 11.05 12.39
CA LEU A 189 -19.70 9.80 11.65
C LEU A 189 -18.88 8.76 12.42
N ILE A 190 -17.93 9.17 13.28
CA ILE A 190 -17.11 8.24 14.06
C ILE A 190 -17.96 7.43 15.06
N PRO A 191 -18.71 8.04 15.99
CA PRO A 191 -19.56 7.29 16.90
C PRO A 191 -20.71 6.56 16.17
N ILE A 192 -21.19 7.08 15.04
CA ILE A 192 -22.18 6.37 14.21
C ILE A 192 -21.61 5.07 13.66
N VAL A 193 -20.41 5.10 13.06
CA VAL A 193 -19.73 3.92 12.54
C VAL A 193 -19.44 2.92 13.66
N ALA A 194 -19.00 3.38 14.83
CA ALA A 194 -18.81 2.54 16.02
C ALA A 194 -20.10 1.85 16.47
N THR A 195 -21.20 2.59 16.52
CA THR A 195 -22.51 2.06 16.92
C THR A 195 -23.01 1.01 15.92
N VAL A 196 -22.93 1.32 14.62
CA VAL A 196 -23.29 0.37 13.55
C VAL A 196 -22.46 -0.90 13.65
N ARG A 197 -21.15 -0.79 13.91
CA ARG A 197 -20.26 -1.95 14.08
C ARG A 197 -20.67 -2.82 15.27
N LEU A 198 -20.99 -2.21 16.42
CA LEU A 198 -21.47 -2.95 17.59
C LEU A 198 -22.80 -3.66 17.31
N LEU A 199 -23.73 -3.00 16.63
CA LEU A 199 -25.01 -3.62 16.23
C LEU A 199 -24.78 -4.79 15.27
N ILE A 200 -23.88 -4.64 14.31
CA ILE A 200 -23.49 -5.71 13.39
C ILE A 200 -22.89 -6.89 14.15
N GLN A 201 -22.00 -6.65 15.11
CA GLN A 201 -21.40 -7.72 15.92
C GLN A 201 -22.40 -8.42 16.83
N TYR A 202 -23.34 -7.67 17.39
CA TYR A 202 -24.42 -8.21 18.21
C TYR A 202 -25.33 -9.15 17.39
N HIS A 203 -25.68 -8.77 16.16
CA HIS A 203 -26.57 -9.57 15.30
C HIS A 203 -25.84 -10.68 14.53
N TRP A 204 -24.57 -10.47 14.16
CA TRP A 204 -23.71 -11.48 13.54
C TRP A 204 -22.72 -12.03 14.57
N HIS A 205 -23.25 -12.80 15.50
CA HIS A 205 -22.60 -13.39 16.69
C HIS A 205 -21.32 -14.24 16.42
N ASN A 206 -20.86 -14.36 15.18
CA ASN A 206 -19.85 -15.34 14.76
C ASN A 206 -18.76 -14.82 13.81
N ASN A 207 -18.51 -13.51 13.71
CA ASN A 207 -17.59 -12.99 12.67
C ASN A 207 -16.09 -13.23 12.92
N GLY A 208 -15.66 -13.89 14.01
CA GLY A 208 -14.24 -14.21 14.25
C GLY A 208 -13.28 -13.01 14.33
N VAL A 209 -13.77 -11.76 14.26
CA VAL A 209 -12.95 -10.55 14.21
C VAL A 209 -12.35 -10.26 15.58
N SER A 210 -11.03 -10.18 15.67
CA SER A 210 -10.35 -9.88 16.93
C SER A 210 -10.58 -8.42 17.38
N TRP A 211 -10.40 -8.19 18.68
CA TRP A 211 -10.40 -6.83 19.23
C TRP A 211 -9.28 -5.97 18.62
N LEU A 212 -8.15 -6.58 18.24
CA LEU A 212 -7.02 -5.91 17.60
C LEU A 212 -7.42 -5.38 16.23
N HIS A 213 -8.11 -6.19 15.43
CA HIS A 213 -8.61 -5.76 14.13
C HIS A 213 -9.56 -4.57 14.26
N ILE A 214 -10.49 -4.61 15.21
CA ILE A 214 -11.41 -3.50 15.47
C ILE A 214 -10.61 -2.25 15.86
N GLY A 215 -9.76 -2.34 16.88
CA GLY A 215 -8.97 -1.22 17.39
C GLY A 215 -8.10 -0.58 16.30
N MET A 216 -7.36 -1.40 15.55
CA MET A 216 -6.50 -0.93 14.47
C MET A 216 -7.29 -0.34 13.30
N ASN A 217 -8.47 -0.87 13.00
CA ASN A 217 -9.35 -0.31 11.99
C ASN A 217 -9.75 1.14 12.30
N TYR A 218 -10.23 1.41 13.52
CA TYR A 218 -10.55 2.77 13.94
C TYR A 218 -9.31 3.66 14.01
N PHE A 219 -8.23 3.15 14.60
CA PHE A 219 -6.98 3.89 14.73
C PHE A 219 -6.45 4.36 13.36
N LEU A 220 -6.35 3.47 12.38
CA LEU A 220 -5.86 3.81 11.04
C LEU A 220 -6.78 4.80 10.33
N GLY A 221 -8.11 4.64 10.44
CA GLY A 221 -9.07 5.60 9.88
C GLY A 221 -8.92 7.00 10.49
N VAL A 222 -8.72 7.08 11.82
CA VAL A 222 -8.54 8.36 12.51
C VAL A 222 -7.23 9.03 12.12
N VAL A 223 -6.12 8.27 12.17
CA VAL A 223 -4.77 8.78 11.86
C VAL A 223 -4.69 9.27 10.42
N LEU A 224 -5.15 8.46 9.45
CA LEU A 224 -5.13 8.84 8.04
C LEU A 224 -6.10 9.99 7.73
N GLY A 225 -7.26 10.06 8.42
CA GLY A 225 -8.17 11.20 8.34
C GLY A 225 -7.56 12.50 8.88
N PHE A 226 -6.79 12.42 9.95
CA PHE A 226 -6.10 13.57 10.50
C PHE A 226 -4.98 14.07 9.56
N PHE A 227 -4.16 13.15 9.05
CA PHE A 227 -3.12 13.50 8.08
C PHE A 227 -3.70 14.09 6.79
N SER A 228 -4.83 13.57 6.30
CA SER A 228 -5.46 14.12 5.08
C SER A 228 -6.00 15.52 5.29
N ARG A 229 -6.56 15.80 6.47
CA ARG A 229 -6.99 17.15 6.83
C ARG A 229 -5.82 18.11 7.00
N LEU A 230 -4.74 17.69 7.68
CA LEU A 230 -3.54 18.52 7.81
C LEU A 230 -2.96 18.87 6.45
N TYR A 231 -2.85 17.90 5.55
CA TYR A 231 -2.35 18.13 4.20
C TYR A 231 -3.23 19.14 3.42
N TYR A 232 -4.55 19.12 3.62
CA TYR A 232 -5.46 20.06 2.95
C TYR A 232 -5.40 21.49 3.52
N LEU A 233 -5.05 21.64 4.80
CA LEU A 233 -5.01 22.94 5.48
C LEU A 233 -3.67 23.68 5.30
N VAL A 234 -2.61 23.00 4.86
CA VAL A 234 -1.27 23.54 4.61
C VAL A 234 -1.12 23.92 3.14
#